data_AF-A0A2V8DG69-F1
#
_entry.id   AF-A0A2V8DG69-F1
#
_cell.length_a   1.000
_cell.length_b   1.000
_cell.length_c   1.000
_cell.angle_alpha   90.00
_cell.angle_beta   90.00
_cell.angle_gamma   90.00
#
_symmetry.space_group_name_H-M   'P 1'
#
loop_
_entity.id
_entity.type
_entity.pdbx_description
1 polymer ?
#
loop_
_entity_poly.entity_id
_entity_poly.type
_entity_poly.pdbx_seq_one_letter_code
_entity_poly.pdbx_strand_id
1 'polypeptide(L)'
;MAATVDEDRLTVAIKNIARTCGDEISEEEPILDARLEDGSRVAAMFPPCSAGGATLTVRRFSCRYPLDDVVDVGSVPVDAAALLRKAVASRQNVLISGGTGTGKTTLLNALAATI
;
A
#
# COMPACT_ATOMS: atom_id res chain seq x y z
N MET A 1 13.20 2.99 8.21
CA MET A 1 14.11 1.91 8.63
C MET A 1 14.76 1.38 7.36
N ALA A 2 16.03 1.69 7.11
CA ALA A 2 16.74 1.14 5.96
C ALA A 2 17.19 -0.29 6.34
N ALA A 3 16.67 -1.29 5.64
CA ALA A 3 17.16 -2.66 5.77
C ALA A 3 18.45 -2.78 4.94
N THR A 4 19.56 -3.14 5.56
CA THR A 4 20.80 -3.46 4.83
C THR A 4 20.70 -4.91 4.33
N VAL A 5 20.51 -5.05 3.02
CA VAL A 5 20.53 -6.33 2.31
C VAL A 5 21.73 -6.30 1.37
N ASP A 6 22.46 -7.41 1.33
CA ASP A 6 23.56 -7.61 0.39
C ASP A 6 23.05 -7.61 -1.07
N GLU A 7 23.83 -7.07 -2.01
CA GLU A 7 23.37 -6.86 -3.39
C GLU A 7 23.01 -8.17 -4.12
N ASP A 8 23.78 -9.25 -3.90
CA ASP A 8 23.47 -10.55 -4.51
C ASP A 8 22.16 -11.09 -3.95
N ARG A 9 21.94 -10.94 -2.64
CA ARG A 9 20.70 -11.37 -1.98
C ARG A 9 19.50 -10.54 -2.47
N LEU A 10 19.69 -9.25 -2.66
CA LEU A 10 18.66 -8.37 -3.20
C LEU A 10 18.29 -8.77 -4.64
N THR A 11 19.28 -9.05 -5.47
CA THR A 11 19.09 -9.50 -6.85
C THR A 11 18.32 -10.82 -6.92
N VAL A 12 18.68 -11.80 -6.07
CA VAL A 12 17.94 -13.06 -5.97
C VAL A 12 16.50 -12.84 -5.49
N ALA A 13 16.29 -11.98 -4.50
CA ALA A 13 14.96 -11.65 -4.00
C ALA A 13 14.08 -11.01 -5.09
N ILE A 14 14.62 -10.04 -5.84
CA ILE A 14 13.93 -9.38 -6.96
C ILE A 14 13.52 -10.40 -8.02
N LYS A 15 14.44 -11.28 -8.45
CA LYS A 15 14.15 -12.32 -9.44
C LYS A 15 13.09 -13.31 -8.96
N ASN A 16 13.10 -13.66 -7.68
CA ASN A 16 12.06 -14.53 -7.11
C ASN A 16 10.69 -13.84 -7.05
N ILE A 17 10.64 -12.56 -6.69
CA ILE A 17 9.39 -11.78 -6.70
C ILE A 17 8.82 -11.72 -8.11
N ALA A 18 9.64 -11.39 -9.12
CA ALA A 18 9.21 -11.35 -10.52
C ALA A 18 8.54 -12.68 -10.93
N ARG A 19 9.23 -13.81 -10.68
CA ARG A 19 8.71 -15.16 -10.97
C ARG A 19 7.38 -15.45 -10.26
N THR A 20 7.25 -15.10 -8.98
CA THR A 20 6.00 -15.30 -8.24
C THR A 20 4.86 -14.45 -8.79
N CYS A 21 5.16 -13.24 -9.29
CA CYS A 21 4.18 -12.38 -9.95
C CYS A 21 3.88 -12.77 -11.41
N GLY A 22 4.55 -13.79 -11.96
CA GLY A 22 4.43 -14.17 -13.37
C GLY A 22 5.08 -13.17 -14.32
N ASP A 23 6.09 -12.44 -13.84
CA ASP A 23 6.83 -11.40 -14.56
C ASP A 23 8.32 -11.78 -14.63
N GLU A 24 9.09 -11.05 -15.41
CA GLU A 24 10.53 -11.28 -15.58
C GLU A 24 11.34 -9.99 -15.37
N ILE A 25 12.59 -10.15 -14.92
CA ILE A 25 13.55 -9.06 -14.80
C ILE A 25 14.97 -9.60 -15.00
N SER A 26 15.70 -8.98 -15.92
CA SER A 26 17.03 -9.40 -16.36
C SER A 26 17.92 -8.18 -16.66
N GLU A 27 19.12 -8.39 -17.19
CA GLU A 27 19.96 -7.27 -17.67
C GLU A 27 19.42 -6.68 -18.98
N GLU A 28 18.69 -7.47 -19.77
CA GLU A 28 18.05 -7.06 -21.02
C GLU A 28 16.73 -6.33 -20.76
N GLU A 29 16.02 -6.75 -19.71
CA GLU A 29 14.77 -6.15 -19.21
C GLU A 29 14.97 -5.73 -17.73
N PRO A 30 15.65 -4.60 -17.48
CA PRO A 30 16.13 -4.23 -16.14
C PRO A 30 15.10 -3.54 -15.25
N ILE A 31 13.81 -3.55 -15.60
CA ILE A 31 12.75 -2.85 -14.87
C ILE A 31 11.60 -3.82 -14.59
N LEU A 32 11.14 -3.85 -13.35
CA LEU A 32 9.98 -4.62 -12.90
C LEU A 32 8.94 -3.68 -12.29
N ASP A 33 7.67 -3.80 -12.70
CA ASP A 33 6.51 -3.19 -12.04
C ASP A 33 5.41 -4.24 -11.86
N ALA A 34 5.27 -4.73 -10.63
CA ALA A 34 4.43 -5.88 -10.33
C ALA A 34 3.55 -5.66 -9.10
N ARG A 35 2.57 -6.56 -8.92
CA ARG A 35 1.73 -6.64 -7.73
C ARG A 35 1.88 -7.99 -7.03
N LEU A 36 2.13 -7.95 -5.73
CA LEU A 36 2.14 -9.12 -4.88
C LEU A 36 0.69 -9.60 -4.61
N GLU A 37 0.57 -10.84 -4.14
CA GLU A 37 -0.71 -11.43 -3.76
C GLU A 37 -1.46 -10.63 -2.67
N ASP A 38 -0.72 -9.96 -1.78
CA ASP A 38 -1.29 -9.09 -0.74
C ASP A 38 -1.76 -7.71 -1.29
N GLY A 39 -1.63 -7.48 -2.60
CA GLY A 39 -1.97 -6.26 -3.28
C GLY A 39 -0.90 -5.16 -3.23
N SER A 40 0.19 -5.37 -2.49
CA SER A 40 1.33 -4.45 -2.46
C SER A 40 1.90 -4.27 -3.85
N ARG A 41 2.38 -3.05 -4.13
CA ARG A 41 3.10 -2.77 -5.38
C ARG A 41 4.59 -2.91 -5.16
N VAL A 42 5.23 -3.54 -6.13
CA VAL A 42 6.67 -3.73 -6.14
C VAL A 42 7.23 -3.11 -7.42
N ALA A 43 8.21 -2.25 -7.26
CA ALA A 43 9.01 -1.73 -8.35
C ALA A 43 10.47 -2.12 -8.12
N ALA A 44 11.12 -2.71 -9.11
CA ALA A 44 12.55 -3.04 -9.03
C ALA A 44 13.29 -2.59 -10.28
N MET A 45 14.58 -2.25 -10.12
CA MET A 45 15.45 -1.85 -11.21
C MET A 45 16.85 -2.45 -11.04
N PHE A 46 17.41 -2.96 -12.13
CA PHE A 46 18.83 -3.33 -12.24
C PHE A 46 19.61 -2.25 -13.01
N PRO A 47 20.96 -2.23 -12.91
CA PRO A 47 21.79 -1.47 -13.85
C PRO A 47 21.45 -1.83 -15.31
N PRO A 48 21.44 -0.86 -16.24
CA PRO A 48 21.86 0.54 -16.08
C PRO A 48 20.76 1.48 -15.56
N CYS A 49 19.54 1.02 -15.34
CA CYS A 49 18.41 1.85 -14.91
C CYS A 49 18.52 2.34 -13.47
N SER A 50 19.33 1.67 -12.65
CA SER A 50 19.73 2.15 -11.33
C SER A 50 21.25 2.32 -11.23
N ALA A 51 21.69 3.55 -10.93
CA ALA A 51 23.11 3.88 -10.80
C ALA A 51 23.75 3.31 -9.52
N GLY A 52 22.95 2.97 -8.51
CA GLY A 52 23.40 2.47 -7.21
C GLY A 52 23.42 0.95 -7.09
N GLY A 53 23.30 0.23 -8.21
CA GLY A 53 23.10 -1.22 -8.20
C GLY A 53 21.63 -1.61 -8.15
N ALA A 54 21.35 -2.88 -7.87
CA ALA A 54 19.98 -3.39 -7.77
C ALA A 54 19.15 -2.58 -6.75
N THR A 55 17.93 -2.17 -7.13
CA THR A 55 17.06 -1.34 -6.29
C THR A 55 15.65 -1.91 -6.27
N LEU A 56 15.02 -1.93 -5.09
CA LEU A 56 13.68 -2.46 -4.87
C LEU A 56 12.88 -1.50 -3.99
N THR A 57 11.67 -1.17 -4.43
CA THR A 57 10.69 -0.41 -3.64
C THR A 57 9.43 -1.24 -3.49
N VAL A 58 9.02 -1.46 -2.23
CA VAL A 58 7.74 -2.12 -1.91
C VAL A 58 6.80 -1.11 -1.26
N ARG A 59 5.69 -0.81 -1.93
CA ARG A 59 4.61 -0.01 -1.37
C ARG A 59 3.49 -0.93 -0.90
N ARG A 60 3.49 -1.20 0.40
CA ARG A 60 2.38 -1.90 1.06
C ARG A 60 1.13 -1.04 1.07
N PHE A 61 -0.01 -1.69 0.88
CA PHE A 61 -1.29 -1.14 1.30
C PHE A 61 -1.56 -1.69 2.71
N SER A 62 -1.79 -0.80 3.66
CA SER A 62 -2.01 -1.20 5.05
C SER A 62 -3.29 -2.02 5.20
N CYS A 63 -3.28 -2.88 6.21
CA CYS A 63 -4.40 -3.67 6.71
C CYS A 63 -5.67 -2.79 6.83
N ARG A 64 -6.85 -3.40 6.66
CA ARG A 64 -8.12 -2.75 6.99
C ARG A 64 -8.03 -2.22 8.42
N TYR A 65 -8.29 -0.92 8.59
CA TYR A 65 -8.41 -0.28 9.89
C TYR A 65 -9.90 -0.09 10.14
N PRO A 66 -10.55 -0.93 10.97
CA PRO A 66 -11.96 -0.82 11.30
C PRO A 66 -12.31 0.59 11.77
N LEU A 67 -13.55 1.02 11.53
CA LEU A 67 -13.99 2.34 11.99
C LEU A 67 -13.92 2.48 13.52
N ASP A 68 -14.09 1.38 14.26
CA ASP A 68 -13.95 1.39 15.72
C ASP A 68 -12.50 1.66 16.13
N ASP A 69 -11.51 1.04 15.47
CA ASP A 69 -10.09 1.37 15.69
C ASP A 69 -9.79 2.85 15.38
N VAL A 70 -10.41 3.45 14.36
CA VAL A 70 -10.27 4.90 14.06
C VAL A 70 -10.78 5.76 15.22
N VAL A 71 -11.85 5.32 15.89
CA VAL A 71 -12.42 5.99 17.06
C VAL A 71 -11.53 5.79 18.28
N ASP A 72 -11.02 4.58 18.50
CA ASP A 72 -10.19 4.23 19.65
C ASP A 72 -8.87 5.01 19.69
N VAL A 73 -8.27 5.30 18.53
CA VAL A 73 -7.09 6.18 18.44
C VAL A 73 -7.43 7.68 18.50
N GLY A 74 -8.70 8.03 18.67
CA GLY A 74 -9.17 9.41 18.81
C GLY A 74 -9.17 10.21 17.50
N SER A 75 -9.04 9.56 16.34
CA SER A 75 -9.03 10.25 15.05
C SER A 75 -10.41 10.72 14.62
N VAL A 76 -11.47 10.03 15.06
CA VAL A 76 -12.86 10.39 14.82
C VAL A 76 -13.64 10.26 16.14
N PRO A 77 -14.38 11.29 16.58
CA PRO A 77 -15.24 11.15 17.76
C PRO A 77 -16.33 10.09 17.57
N VAL A 78 -16.71 9.41 18.65
CA VAL A 78 -17.75 8.35 18.65
C VAL A 78 -19.04 8.80 17.95
N ASP A 79 -19.52 9.99 18.26
CA ASP A 79 -20.78 10.52 17.69
C ASP A 79 -20.68 10.78 16.18
N ALA A 80 -19.50 11.24 15.72
CA ALA A 80 -19.24 11.45 14.30
C ALA A 80 -19.16 10.11 13.56
N ALA A 81 -18.55 9.09 14.15
CA ALA A 81 -18.51 7.75 13.58
C ALA A 81 -19.93 7.16 13.46
N ALA A 82 -20.78 7.33 14.47
CA ALA A 82 -22.17 6.90 14.43
C ALA A 82 -22.97 7.60 13.31
N LEU A 83 -22.78 8.92 13.15
CA LEU A 83 -23.39 9.69 12.07
C LEU A 83 -22.93 9.20 10.69
N LEU A 84 -21.63 8.98 10.51
CA LEU A 84 -21.06 8.50 9.26
C LEU A 84 -21.52 7.08 8.92
N ARG A 85 -21.59 6.16 9.90
CA ARG A 85 -22.18 4.82 9.71
C ARG A 85 -23.61 4.90 9.19
N LYS A 86 -24.43 5.78 9.80
CA LYS A 86 -25.82 5.98 9.36
C LYS A 86 -25.89 6.56 7.94
N ALA A 87 -25.04 7.52 7.62
CA ALA A 87 -24.97 8.11 6.28
C ALA A 87 -24.65 7.04 5.21
N VAL A 88 -23.65 6.19 5.47
CA VAL A 88 -23.29 5.08 4.58
C VAL A 88 -24.42 4.06 4.46
N ALA A 89 -25.01 3.62 5.57
CA ALA A 89 -26.14 2.67 5.58
C ALA A 89 -27.36 3.20 4.80
N SER A 90 -27.58 4.51 4.84
CA SER A 90 -28.63 5.20 4.07
C SER A 90 -28.24 5.56 2.63
N ARG A 91 -27.07 5.09 2.15
CA ARG A 91 -26.53 5.34 0.80
C ARG A 91 -26.38 6.82 0.45
N GLN A 92 -26.08 7.66 1.44
CA GLN A 92 -25.74 9.06 1.20
C GLN A 92 -24.35 9.18 0.58
N ASN A 93 -24.18 10.19 -0.26
CA ASN A 93 -22.88 10.54 -0.83
C ASN A 93 -22.04 11.27 0.24
N VAL A 94 -20.86 10.75 0.55
CA VAL A 94 -19.94 11.31 1.55
C VAL A 94 -18.61 11.65 0.88
N LEU A 95 -18.19 12.91 0.97
CA LEU A 95 -16.88 13.38 0.49
C LEU A 95 -15.89 13.46 1.66
N ILE A 96 -14.75 12.79 1.53
CA ILE A 96 -13.65 12.86 2.50
C ILE A 96 -12.53 13.72 1.90
N SER A 97 -12.23 14.86 2.51
CA SER A 97 -11.25 15.84 2.03
C SER A 97 -10.18 16.15 3.08
N GLY A 98 -9.07 16.78 2.67
CA GLY A 98 -7.91 17.07 3.53
C GLY A 98 -6.55 16.93 2.82
N GLY A 99 -5.48 17.39 3.48
CA GLY A 99 -4.11 17.38 2.93
C GLY A 99 -3.50 15.98 2.72
N THR A 100 -2.36 15.89 2.03
CA THR A 100 -1.65 14.62 1.81
C THR A 100 -1.22 14.02 3.16
N GLY A 101 -1.43 12.71 3.34
CA GLY A 101 -1.03 12.01 4.56
C GLY A 101 -1.98 12.13 5.76
N THR A 102 -3.09 12.86 5.67
CA THR A 102 -4.02 13.09 6.80
C THR A 102 -5.03 11.96 7.05
N GLY A 103 -4.81 10.74 6.53
CA GLY A 103 -5.67 9.59 6.83
C GLY A 103 -6.99 9.48 6.03
N LYS A 104 -7.20 10.28 4.98
CA LYS A 104 -8.42 10.24 4.14
C LYS A 104 -8.76 8.83 3.63
N THR A 105 -7.78 8.17 3.03
CA THR A 105 -7.95 6.81 2.47
C THR A 105 -8.20 5.79 3.57
N THR A 106 -7.63 5.98 4.76
CA THR A 106 -7.91 5.14 5.93
C THR A 106 -9.36 5.26 6.36
N LEU A 107 -9.87 6.48 6.55
CA LEU A 107 -11.28 6.70 6.91
C LEU A 107 -12.24 6.21 5.82
N LEU A 108 -11.91 6.43 4.55
CA LEU A 108 -12.69 5.92 3.43
C LEU A 108 -12.81 4.40 3.47
N ASN A 109 -11.69 3.70 3.66
CA ASN A 109 -11.68 2.24 3.70
C ASN A 109 -12.41 1.71 4.95
N ALA A 110 -12.29 2.39 6.09
CA ALA A 110 -12.99 2.05 7.32
C ALA A 110 -14.52 2.12 7.14
N LEU A 111 -15.01 3.19 6.50
CA LEU A 111 -16.43 3.38 6.19
C LEU A 111 -16.93 2.43 5.10
N ALA A 112 -16.13 2.20 4.05
CA ALA A 112 -16.49 1.26 2.99
C ALA A 112 -16.61 -0.18 3.51
N ALA A 113 -15.87 -0.53 4.56
CA ALA A 113 -15.94 -1.83 5.22
C ALA A 113 -17.21 -2.03 6.07
N THR A 114 -18.02 -0.99 6.29
CA THR A 114 -19.31 -1.10 7.00
C THR A 114 -20.51 -1.30 6.07
N ILE A 115 -20.28 -1.39 4.75
CA ILE A 115 -21.32 -1.62 3.72
C ILE A 115 -21.64 -3.11 3.64
#